data_AF-A0A966A7Z4-F1
#
_entry.id   AF-A0A966A7Z4-F1
#
_cell.length_a   1.000
_cell.length_b   1.000
_cell.length_c   1.000
_cell.angle_alpha   90.00
_cell.angle_beta   90.00
_cell.angle_gamma   90.00
#
_symmetry.space_group_name_H-M   'P 1'
#
loop_
_entity.id
_entity.type
_entity.pdbx_description
1 polymer ?
#
loop_
_entity_poly.entity_id
_entity_poly.type
_entity_poly.pdbx_seq_one_letter_code
_entity_poly.pdbx_strand_id
1 'polypeptide(L)'
;MSDRCRSLVRLLLIVFAASVIWACEGDNGQDGAPGPAGPPGADGPPGPAGPPADTASGIGDGSLLTPEDIARFGKLQARITNVEVSSPPVVEFTVLDQNDNPALGIAASAVRFTFAKLVPGTPEANGGLPYWQNYVNRTRSSDLPGGLANVIQPTVESGGELEELGDGKYRYTFINDVTSVTEPVEVLWEPTLTHRVGMEIRLDRDSGARRPMAPDNPVYDFVPEEGAAGSGVTKNIVDTGNCEGCHYEFAEHGGPKKTVEYCVTCHNPGNVEADSGESMDMAYLAHSIHRGHDRVPPFILAGGDDDFSEVHYPQSVTYCETCHVAAEGYPEDGNAWDEGATAKSCGGCHADGLVAQDFDPVTGQAEYFFDHTVSAVDLGLQPDNGSCAGCHLGAIPTAGPALAIHRSIRGDDRARAEAGDNFVFEILGATNTGPGETPVVTFRVTSPAGEPYDILTDPEFDLATEDPDGSNPAALNLYVQWATADYYGGDENGQVLGARINNSLSVSAIQDLNFRDA
;
A
#
# COMPACT_ATOMS: atom_id res chain seq x y z
N MET A 1 -49.18 -1.36 -10.79
CA MET A 1 -50.30 -0.60 -11.39
C MET A 1 -51.04 0.09 -10.26
N SER A 2 -51.16 1.43 -10.29
CA SER A 2 -51.95 2.32 -9.39
C SER A 2 -51.85 2.16 -7.85
N ASP A 3 -51.46 3.24 -7.17
CA ASP A 3 -51.64 3.46 -5.73
C ASP A 3 -53.11 3.53 -5.26
N ARG A 4 -53.25 3.46 -3.93
CA ARG A 4 -54.26 4.09 -3.02
C ARG A 4 -55.22 3.13 -2.29
N CYS A 5 -55.05 2.99 -0.97
CA CYS A 5 -56.04 3.47 0.03
C CYS A 5 -55.75 3.08 1.51
N ARG A 6 -55.80 4.09 2.40
CA ARG A 6 -56.39 4.05 3.78
C ARG A 6 -55.71 3.18 4.87
N SER A 7 -55.94 3.39 6.18
CA SER A 7 -56.25 4.62 6.97
C SER A 7 -56.30 4.31 8.49
N LEU A 8 -55.51 5.06 9.30
CA LEU A 8 -55.74 5.43 10.72
C LEU A 8 -55.92 4.36 11.85
N VAL A 9 -55.57 4.78 13.08
CA VAL A 9 -56.28 4.60 14.39
C VAL A 9 -55.35 4.24 15.59
N ARG A 10 -55.34 5.15 16.60
CA ARG A 10 -54.76 5.11 17.98
C ARG A 10 -53.25 5.42 18.12
N LEU A 11 -52.76 6.00 19.23
CA LEU A 11 -53.38 6.30 20.55
C LEU A 11 -53.18 7.79 20.97
N LEU A 12 -53.71 8.22 22.14
CA LEU A 12 -53.75 9.63 22.59
C LEU A 12 -52.87 9.96 23.82
N LEU A 13 -52.39 11.21 23.84
CA LEU A 13 -52.26 12.18 24.96
C LEU A 13 -51.80 11.75 26.36
N ILE A 14 -50.92 12.60 26.94
CA ILE A 14 -51.27 13.44 28.11
C ILE A 14 -50.44 14.74 28.07
N VAL A 15 -51.04 15.85 28.51
CA VAL A 15 -50.40 17.17 28.69
C VAL A 15 -50.85 17.71 30.05
N PHE A 16 -49.99 18.44 30.78
CA PHE A 16 -50.34 19.03 32.07
C PHE A 16 -49.75 20.44 32.23
N ALA A 17 -50.55 21.39 32.73
CA ALA A 17 -50.16 22.78 33.00
C ALA A 17 -51.11 23.44 34.01
N ALA A 18 -50.70 24.60 34.56
CA ALA A 18 -51.46 25.55 35.40
C ALA A 18 -51.78 25.16 36.88
N SER A 19 -50.85 25.52 37.77
CA SER A 19 -50.96 26.42 38.96
C SER A 19 -52.32 26.74 39.64
N VAL A 20 -52.27 27.13 40.95
CA VAL A 20 -52.80 28.41 41.56
C VAL A 20 -52.99 28.40 43.11
N ILE A 21 -52.25 29.28 43.85
CA ILE A 21 -52.63 30.05 45.10
C ILE A 21 -52.86 29.27 46.46
N TRP A 22 -52.67 29.79 47.70
CA TRP A 22 -52.44 31.11 48.37
C TRP A 22 -51.41 30.93 49.55
N ALA A 23 -50.50 31.87 49.89
CA ALA A 23 -50.56 32.98 50.90
C ALA A 23 -50.76 32.58 52.39
N CYS A 24 -50.25 33.31 53.40
CA CYS A 24 -49.49 34.58 53.48
C CYS A 24 -48.11 34.34 54.18
N GLU A 25 -47.36 35.23 54.88
CA GLU A 25 -47.41 36.67 55.24
C GLU A 25 -46.00 37.16 55.70
N GLY A 26 -45.75 38.48 55.88
CA GLY A 26 -44.60 39.00 56.68
C GLY A 26 -43.81 40.21 56.13
N ASP A 27 -44.19 41.43 56.54
CA ASP A 27 -43.39 42.67 56.45
C ASP A 27 -42.48 42.77 57.71
N ASN A 28 -41.35 43.49 57.83
CA ASN A 28 -41.04 44.89 57.51
C ASN A 28 -39.52 45.10 57.32
N GLY A 29 -39.09 46.01 56.44
CA GLY A 29 -37.71 46.50 56.42
C GLY A 29 -37.41 47.46 55.26
N GLN A 30 -37.05 48.72 55.56
CA GLN A 30 -36.65 49.71 54.56
C GLN A 30 -35.13 49.91 54.55
N ASP A 31 -34.49 49.57 53.43
CA ASP A 31 -33.09 49.94 53.18
C ASP A 31 -32.96 51.37 52.63
N GLY A 32 -31.82 51.99 52.90
CA GLY A 32 -31.57 53.42 52.67
C GLY A 32 -31.35 53.83 51.22
N ALA A 33 -31.49 55.13 50.94
CA ALA A 33 -31.25 55.71 49.62
C ALA A 33 -29.78 55.53 49.16
N PRO A 34 -29.52 55.16 47.89
CA PRO A 34 -28.17 55.08 47.36
C PRO A 34 -27.40 56.41 47.43
N GLY A 35 -26.10 56.33 47.70
CA GLY A 35 -25.20 57.48 47.60
C GLY A 35 -25.05 57.99 46.16
N PRO A 36 -24.64 59.26 45.96
CA PRO A 36 -24.41 59.81 44.63
C PRO A 36 -23.29 59.06 43.91
N ALA A 37 -23.47 58.83 42.61
CA ALA A 37 -22.46 58.20 41.76
C ALA A 37 -21.16 59.04 41.74
N GLY A 38 -20.01 58.35 41.78
CA GLY A 38 -18.72 59.00 41.55
C GLY A 38 -18.61 59.55 40.12
N PRO A 39 -17.72 60.54 39.88
CA PRO A 39 -17.45 61.00 38.53
C PRO A 39 -16.90 59.84 37.67
N PRO A 40 -17.21 59.79 36.36
CA PRO A 40 -16.61 58.81 35.46
C PRO A 40 -15.07 58.84 35.53
N GLY A 41 -14.45 57.66 35.51
CA GLY A 41 -13.01 57.56 35.28
C GLY A 41 -12.65 58.14 33.91
N ALA A 42 -11.45 58.71 33.80
CA ALA A 42 -10.94 59.12 32.49
C ALA A 42 -10.79 57.90 31.58
N ASP A 43 -11.09 58.06 30.29
CA ASP A 43 -10.93 57.00 29.30
C ASP A 43 -9.49 56.48 29.31
N GLY A 44 -9.34 55.15 29.27
CA GLY A 44 -8.02 54.53 29.12
C GLY A 44 -7.38 54.96 27.80
N PRO A 45 -6.03 55.02 27.72
CA PRO A 45 -5.37 55.19 26.43
C PRO A 45 -5.85 54.10 25.47
N PRO A 46 -6.05 54.40 24.17
CA PRO A 46 -6.37 53.38 23.19
C PRO A 46 -5.40 52.21 23.31
N GLY A 47 -5.92 50.98 23.35
CA GLY A 47 -5.08 49.79 23.28
C GLY A 47 -4.18 49.88 22.04
N PRO A 48 -2.96 49.32 22.08
CA PRO A 48 -2.14 49.23 20.88
C PRO A 48 -2.98 48.59 19.77
N ALA A 49 -2.89 49.14 18.56
CA ALA A 49 -3.56 48.54 17.42
C ALA A 49 -3.19 47.06 17.36
N GLY A 50 -4.18 46.18 17.21
CA GLY A 50 -3.91 44.78 16.91
C GLY A 50 -3.02 44.71 15.67
N PRO A 51 -2.16 43.67 15.55
CA PRO A 51 -1.37 43.48 14.34
C PRO A 51 -2.32 43.52 13.12
N PRO A 52 -1.87 44.04 11.97
CA PRO A 52 -2.65 43.97 10.74
C PRO A 52 -3.14 42.54 10.48
N ALA A 53 -4.30 42.39 9.86
CA ALA A 53 -4.67 41.10 9.29
C ALA A 53 -3.71 40.83 8.12
N ASP A 54 -2.69 40.02 8.34
CA ASP A 54 -1.67 39.71 7.34
C ASP A 54 -2.28 38.98 6.14
N THR A 55 -2.48 39.74 5.06
CA THR A 55 -2.87 39.19 3.78
C THR A 55 -1.68 38.44 3.18
N ALA A 56 -1.74 37.11 3.24
CA ALA A 56 -0.74 36.16 2.76
C ALA A 56 0.55 36.09 3.59
N SER A 57 0.45 35.46 4.77
CA SER A 57 1.56 34.58 5.20
C SER A 57 1.65 33.40 4.22
N GLY A 58 2.83 33.13 3.68
CA GLY A 58 3.07 32.00 2.78
C GLY A 58 3.10 30.66 3.52
N ILE A 59 3.13 29.55 2.76
CA ILE A 59 3.15 28.19 3.34
C ILE A 59 4.37 27.96 4.24
N GLY A 60 5.51 28.59 3.91
CA GLY A 60 6.76 28.45 4.63
C GLY A 60 7.26 27.01 4.62
N ASP A 61 7.77 26.56 5.76
CA ASP A 61 8.05 25.15 6.02
C ASP A 61 6.87 24.42 6.70
N GLY A 62 5.69 25.04 6.75
CA GLY A 62 4.49 24.52 7.40
C GLY A 62 4.40 24.73 8.92
N SER A 63 5.50 25.09 9.60
CA SER A 63 5.55 25.16 11.07
C SER A 63 4.64 26.24 11.68
N LEU A 64 4.36 27.31 10.92
CA LEU A 64 3.55 28.46 11.34
C LEU A 64 2.06 28.36 10.92
N LEU A 65 1.66 27.31 10.19
CA LEU A 65 0.29 27.18 9.67
C LEU A 65 -0.73 26.93 10.79
N THR A 66 -1.82 27.69 10.81
CA THR A 66 -2.95 27.46 11.72
C THR A 66 -3.80 26.25 11.27
N PRO A 67 -4.64 25.67 12.14
CA PRO A 67 -5.63 24.66 11.73
C PRO A 67 -6.53 25.15 10.58
N GLU A 68 -6.86 26.44 10.56
CA GLU A 68 -7.62 27.10 9.51
C GLU A 68 -6.84 27.16 8.17
N ASP A 69 -5.53 27.43 8.21
CA ASP A 69 -4.68 27.38 7.01
C ASP A 69 -4.51 25.96 6.48
N ILE A 70 -4.31 24.97 7.37
CA ILE A 70 -4.23 23.55 7.01
C ILE A 70 -5.52 23.10 6.32
N ALA A 71 -6.67 23.43 6.91
CA ALA A 71 -7.98 23.08 6.35
C ALA A 71 -8.29 23.83 5.03
N ARG A 72 -7.72 25.03 4.84
CA ARG A 72 -7.85 25.83 3.61
C ARG A 72 -7.01 25.28 2.47
N PHE A 73 -5.73 25.02 2.71
CA PHE A 73 -4.79 24.53 1.68
C PHE A 73 -5.01 23.04 1.36
N GLY A 74 -5.26 22.21 2.38
CA GLY A 74 -5.45 20.77 2.23
C GLY A 74 -4.24 20.02 1.68
N LYS A 75 -4.48 18.88 1.03
CA LYS A 75 -3.46 18.15 0.26
C LYS A 75 -3.02 19.02 -0.93
N LEU A 76 -1.75 19.40 -0.95
CA LEU A 76 -1.17 20.14 -2.07
C LEU A 76 -1.08 19.24 -3.31
N GLN A 77 -1.10 19.86 -4.48
CA GLN A 77 -0.91 19.20 -5.77
C GLN A 77 0.42 19.67 -6.35
N ALA A 78 1.41 18.79 -6.52
CA ALA A 78 2.74 19.13 -7.05
C ALA A 78 3.00 18.44 -8.39
N ARG A 79 3.67 19.14 -9.31
CA ARG A 79 4.08 18.60 -10.62
C ARG A 79 5.40 19.22 -11.08
N ILE A 80 6.37 18.38 -11.43
CA ILE A 80 7.58 18.81 -12.16
C ILE A 80 7.17 19.15 -13.61
N THR A 81 7.64 20.30 -14.10
CA THR A 81 7.30 20.83 -15.44
C THR A 81 8.50 20.90 -16.39
N ASN A 82 9.73 20.99 -15.87
CA ASN A 82 10.96 20.90 -16.66
C ASN A 82 12.15 20.45 -15.79
N VAL A 83 13.15 19.82 -16.42
CA VAL A 83 14.46 19.51 -15.83
C VAL A 83 15.54 19.90 -16.84
N GLU A 84 16.47 20.76 -16.44
CA GLU A 84 17.66 21.13 -17.22
C GLU A 84 18.92 20.68 -16.47
N VAL A 85 19.85 20.01 -17.16
CA VAL A 85 21.10 19.52 -16.55
C VAL A 85 22.27 20.41 -16.98
N SER A 86 22.40 21.54 -16.27
CA SER A 86 23.32 22.64 -16.59
C SER A 86 24.62 22.67 -15.77
N SER A 87 24.90 21.66 -14.93
CA SER A 87 26.03 21.63 -13.97
C SER A 87 26.00 22.82 -12.98
N PRO A 88 25.21 22.76 -11.88
CA PRO A 88 24.34 21.66 -11.43
C PRO A 88 22.97 21.65 -12.13
N PRO A 89 22.11 20.63 -11.87
CA PRO A 89 20.73 20.60 -12.38
C PRO A 89 19.82 21.73 -11.87
N VAL A 90 18.85 22.09 -12.70
CA VAL A 90 17.76 23.02 -12.40
C VAL A 90 16.43 22.31 -12.69
N VAL A 91 15.49 22.38 -11.75
CA VAL A 91 14.15 21.77 -11.85
C VAL A 91 13.10 22.86 -11.73
N GLU A 92 12.20 22.97 -12.71
CA GLU A 92 11.02 23.82 -12.62
C GLU A 92 9.78 22.97 -12.31
N PHE A 93 8.93 23.46 -11.43
CA PHE A 93 7.73 22.75 -10.96
C PHE A 93 6.60 23.71 -10.59
N THR A 94 5.38 23.18 -10.52
CA THR A 94 4.18 23.86 -10.03
C THR A 94 3.68 23.22 -8.74
N VAL A 95 3.17 24.03 -7.82
CA VAL A 95 2.41 23.59 -6.65
C VAL A 95 1.09 24.38 -6.55
N LEU A 96 -0.01 23.66 -6.38
CA LEU A 96 -1.35 24.19 -6.15
C LEU A 96 -1.93 23.68 -4.83
N ASP A 97 -2.95 24.35 -4.31
CA ASP A 97 -3.76 23.86 -3.19
C ASP A 97 -4.88 22.90 -3.64
N GLN A 98 -5.64 22.35 -2.69
CA GLN A 98 -6.76 21.42 -2.96
C GLN A 98 -7.93 22.04 -3.77
N ASN A 99 -7.88 23.35 -4.06
CA ASN A 99 -8.88 24.12 -4.81
C ASN A 99 -8.27 24.78 -6.07
N ASP A 100 -7.16 24.22 -6.57
CA ASP A 100 -6.38 24.68 -7.74
C ASP A 100 -5.80 26.10 -7.65
N ASN A 101 -5.69 26.70 -6.44
CA ASN A 101 -5.05 28.00 -6.28
C ASN A 101 -3.52 27.85 -6.22
N PRO A 102 -2.75 28.84 -6.73
CA PRO A 102 -1.31 28.96 -6.49
C PRO A 102 -0.90 28.78 -5.02
N ALA A 103 -0.12 27.73 -4.73
CA ALA A 103 0.47 27.50 -3.42
C ALA A 103 1.79 28.29 -3.30
N LEU A 104 1.75 29.45 -2.65
CA LEU A 104 2.85 30.42 -2.60
C LEU A 104 3.61 30.44 -1.27
N GLY A 105 4.86 30.90 -1.31
CA GLY A 105 5.75 31.12 -0.18
C GLY A 105 6.28 29.84 0.46
N ILE A 106 6.39 28.73 -0.29
CA ILE A 106 6.98 27.48 0.20
C ILE A 106 8.48 27.69 0.46
N ALA A 107 8.98 27.21 1.60
CA ALA A 107 10.37 27.36 1.99
C ALA A 107 11.28 26.31 1.33
N ALA A 108 12.50 26.73 0.95
CA ALA A 108 13.55 25.84 0.41
C ALA A 108 13.92 24.67 1.35
N SER A 109 13.65 24.80 2.66
CA SER A 109 13.86 23.77 3.67
C SER A 109 12.83 22.62 3.64
N ALA A 110 11.68 22.84 2.99
CA ALA A 110 10.60 21.85 2.83
C ALA A 110 10.71 21.09 1.50
N VAL A 111 11.27 21.71 0.45
CA VAL A 111 11.42 21.09 -0.88
C VAL A 111 12.64 20.18 -0.93
N ARG A 112 12.47 18.99 -1.53
CA ARG A 112 13.51 17.96 -1.64
C ARG A 112 13.34 17.19 -2.95
N PHE A 113 14.43 16.66 -3.49
CA PHE A 113 14.41 15.87 -4.73
C PHE A 113 15.22 14.57 -4.63
N THR A 114 14.89 13.58 -5.44
CA THR A 114 15.80 12.50 -5.84
C THR A 114 16.19 12.68 -7.31
N PHE A 115 17.34 12.16 -7.69
CA PHE A 115 17.82 12.19 -9.08
C PHE A 115 18.49 10.85 -9.36
N ALA A 116 17.97 10.08 -10.33
CA ALA A 116 18.45 8.75 -10.65
C ALA A 116 18.56 8.52 -12.16
N LYS A 117 19.45 7.62 -12.58
CA LYS A 117 19.46 7.02 -13.92
C LYS A 117 18.84 5.63 -13.91
N LEU A 118 18.21 5.22 -15.01
CA LEU A 118 17.81 3.85 -15.25
C LEU A 118 18.95 3.11 -15.95
N VAL A 119 19.69 2.32 -15.18
CA VAL A 119 20.77 1.46 -15.67
C VAL A 119 20.15 0.23 -16.34
N PRO A 120 20.46 -0.07 -17.62
CA PRO A 120 20.08 -1.34 -18.24
C PRO A 120 20.71 -2.53 -17.50
N GLY A 121 19.95 -3.61 -17.33
CA GLY A 121 20.48 -4.81 -16.70
C GLY A 121 21.54 -5.50 -17.55
N THR A 122 22.53 -6.11 -16.91
CA THR A 122 23.47 -7.05 -17.53
C THR A 122 23.51 -8.32 -16.68
N PRO A 123 23.92 -9.50 -17.20
CA PRO A 123 24.00 -10.71 -16.38
C PRO A 123 24.80 -10.53 -15.08
N GLU A 124 25.83 -9.68 -15.12
CA GLU A 124 26.70 -9.33 -14.00
C GLU A 124 26.09 -8.25 -13.07
N ALA A 125 25.22 -7.38 -13.60
CA ALA A 125 24.64 -6.26 -12.88
C ALA A 125 23.16 -6.50 -12.55
N ASN A 126 22.85 -6.72 -11.28
CA ASN A 126 21.49 -6.96 -10.77
C ASN A 126 20.78 -8.17 -11.43
N GLY A 127 21.54 -9.22 -11.79
CA GLY A 127 21.00 -10.47 -12.33
C GLY A 127 20.28 -10.30 -13.68
N GLY A 128 20.67 -9.32 -14.49
CA GLY A 128 20.04 -9.03 -15.78
C GLY A 128 18.86 -8.06 -15.74
N LEU A 129 18.35 -7.69 -14.55
CA LEU A 129 17.22 -6.76 -14.42
C LEU A 129 17.67 -5.29 -14.41
N PRO A 130 17.04 -4.38 -15.19
CA PRO A 130 17.34 -2.96 -15.15
C PRO A 130 17.01 -2.35 -13.78
N TYR A 131 17.67 -1.27 -13.40
CA TYR A 131 17.53 -0.67 -12.06
C TYR A 131 17.80 0.83 -11.99
N TRP A 132 17.16 1.48 -11.03
CA TRP A 132 17.39 2.90 -10.73
C TRP A 132 18.66 3.06 -9.89
N GLN A 133 19.64 3.81 -10.39
CA GLN A 133 20.81 4.23 -9.62
C GLN A 133 20.68 5.71 -9.26
N ASN A 134 20.54 6.00 -7.96
CA ASN A 134 20.47 7.37 -7.45
C ASN A 134 21.87 8.03 -7.49
N TYR A 135 21.93 9.31 -7.81
CA TYR A 135 23.14 10.14 -7.76
C TYR A 135 23.41 10.70 -6.35
N VAL A 136 22.36 10.99 -5.59
CA VAL A 136 22.46 11.55 -4.23
C VAL A 136 22.46 10.42 -3.21
N ASN A 137 23.64 10.10 -2.69
CA ASN A 137 23.87 8.99 -1.74
C ASN A 137 24.51 9.50 -0.45
N ARG A 138 24.37 8.73 0.64
CA ARG A 138 25.00 8.98 1.94
C ARG A 138 25.64 7.71 2.49
N THR A 139 26.71 7.86 3.26
CA THR A 139 27.23 6.79 4.11
C THR A 139 26.35 6.62 5.36
N ARG A 140 26.16 5.38 5.80
CA ARG A 140 25.69 5.02 7.15
C ARG A 140 26.56 3.90 7.71
N SER A 141 26.45 3.68 9.02
CA SER A 141 27.17 2.66 9.79
C SER A 141 26.29 2.25 10.96
N SER A 142 26.35 0.98 11.36
CA SER A 142 25.74 0.50 12.60
C SER A 142 26.75 0.41 13.74
N ASP A 143 26.29 0.67 14.96
CA ASP A 143 27.00 0.38 16.21
C ASP A 143 26.50 -0.93 16.87
N LEU A 144 25.53 -1.64 16.25
CA LEU A 144 24.90 -2.83 16.82
C LEU A 144 25.72 -4.12 16.58
N PRO A 145 25.66 -5.13 17.49
CA PRO A 145 26.35 -6.39 17.30
C PRO A 145 25.80 -7.18 16.10
N GLY A 146 26.58 -7.23 15.01
CA GLY A 146 26.21 -7.89 13.75
C GLY A 146 25.90 -6.91 12.61
N GLY A 147 25.66 -5.64 12.93
CA GLY A 147 25.43 -4.60 11.92
C GLY A 147 26.68 -4.25 11.10
N LEU A 148 26.44 -3.66 9.93
CA LEU A 148 27.45 -3.31 8.94
C LEU A 148 28.14 -1.99 9.31
N ALA A 149 29.47 -2.03 9.38
CA ALA A 149 30.31 -0.88 9.75
C ALA A 149 30.28 0.25 8.72
N ASN A 150 29.93 -0.04 7.46
CA ASN A 150 29.75 0.96 6.41
C ASN A 150 28.74 0.44 5.38
N VAL A 151 27.72 1.23 5.06
CA VAL A 151 26.77 1.01 3.97
C VAL A 151 26.54 2.31 3.20
N ILE A 152 26.24 2.22 1.91
CA ILE A 152 25.82 3.37 1.10
C ILE A 152 24.31 3.31 0.89
N GLN A 153 23.62 4.38 1.29
CA GLN A 153 22.18 4.53 1.14
C GLN A 153 21.85 5.68 0.19
N PRO A 154 21.04 5.47 -0.84
CA PRO A 154 20.34 6.52 -1.57
C PRO A 154 19.60 7.48 -0.62
N THR A 155 19.58 8.76 -0.97
CA THR A 155 18.94 9.81 -0.17
C THR A 155 18.35 10.89 -1.08
N VAL A 156 17.92 11.99 -0.48
CA VAL A 156 17.34 13.17 -1.15
C VAL A 156 18.29 14.36 -1.14
N GLU A 157 18.27 15.11 -2.22
CA GLU A 157 18.74 16.50 -2.33
C GLU A 157 17.92 17.41 -1.41
N SER A 158 18.55 18.38 -0.74
CA SER A 158 17.84 19.48 -0.07
C SER A 158 18.76 20.64 0.31
N GLY A 159 18.21 21.86 0.34
CA GLY A 159 18.92 23.07 0.76
C GLY A 159 19.50 23.91 -0.37
N GLY A 160 19.27 23.53 -1.63
CA GLY A 160 19.57 24.33 -2.82
C GLY A 160 18.71 25.59 -2.92
N GLU A 161 18.98 26.39 -3.96
CA GLU A 161 18.32 27.68 -4.16
C GLU A 161 16.91 27.47 -4.73
N LEU A 162 15.90 28.06 -4.08
CA LEU A 162 14.49 28.01 -4.50
C LEU A 162 14.03 29.43 -4.88
N GLU A 163 13.66 29.62 -6.13
CA GLU A 163 13.07 30.84 -6.69
C GLU A 163 11.57 30.64 -6.89
N GLU A 164 10.74 31.53 -6.33
CA GLU A 164 9.31 31.58 -6.65
C GLU A 164 9.08 32.44 -7.90
N LEU A 165 8.48 31.84 -8.94
CA LEU A 165 8.26 32.48 -10.25
C LEU A 165 6.85 33.11 -10.37
N GLY A 166 6.03 33.02 -9.32
CA GLY A 166 4.61 33.39 -9.33
C GLY A 166 3.70 32.31 -9.91
N ASP A 167 2.38 32.50 -9.81
CA ASP A 167 1.35 31.53 -10.24
C ASP A 167 1.53 30.08 -9.71
N GLY A 168 2.18 29.91 -8.54
CA GLY A 168 2.47 28.60 -7.97
C GLY A 168 3.65 27.88 -8.64
N LYS A 169 4.37 28.54 -9.54
CA LYS A 169 5.57 28.02 -10.21
C LYS A 169 6.81 28.34 -9.38
N TYR A 170 7.74 27.40 -9.39
CA TYR A 170 9.02 27.50 -8.71
C TYR A 170 10.15 26.95 -9.59
N ARG A 171 11.36 27.44 -9.35
CA ARG A 171 12.61 26.89 -9.88
C ARG A 171 13.51 26.52 -8.72
N TYR A 172 14.06 25.31 -8.73
CA TYR A 172 15.02 24.84 -7.74
C TYR A 172 16.35 24.48 -8.41
N THR A 173 17.44 25.08 -7.94
CA THR A 173 18.81 24.79 -8.38
C THR A 173 19.48 23.87 -7.37
N PHE A 174 20.00 22.74 -7.84
CA PHE A 174 20.68 21.74 -6.99
C PHE A 174 22.00 22.29 -6.41
N ILE A 175 22.40 21.75 -5.26
CA ILE A 175 23.78 21.87 -4.74
C ILE A 175 24.65 20.79 -5.40
N ASN A 176 24.15 19.55 -5.45
CA ASN A 176 24.92 18.42 -5.97
C ASN A 176 24.90 18.40 -7.50
N ASP A 177 26.09 18.42 -8.10
CA ASP A 177 26.24 18.21 -9.54
C ASP A 177 26.25 16.71 -9.86
N VAL A 178 25.10 16.23 -10.34
CA VAL A 178 24.91 14.84 -10.80
C VAL A 178 25.85 14.45 -11.96
N THR A 179 26.46 15.42 -12.64
CA THR A 179 27.38 15.14 -13.75
C THR A 179 28.79 14.72 -13.28
N SER A 180 29.11 14.87 -11.99
CA SER A 180 30.45 14.59 -11.44
C SER A 180 30.45 13.93 -10.05
N VAL A 181 29.57 12.97 -9.80
CA VAL A 181 29.46 12.28 -8.50
C VAL A 181 30.56 11.23 -8.33
N THR A 182 31.49 11.49 -7.40
CA THR A 182 32.57 10.55 -7.03
C THR A 182 32.46 10.01 -5.60
N GLU A 183 31.61 10.60 -4.76
CA GLU A 183 31.53 10.37 -3.31
C GLU A 183 30.06 10.40 -2.84
N PRO A 184 29.63 9.58 -1.86
CA PRO A 184 30.42 8.53 -1.17
C PRO A 184 30.54 7.23 -1.99
N VAL A 185 30.02 7.22 -3.22
CA VAL A 185 30.24 6.19 -4.25
C VAL A 185 30.27 6.90 -5.60
N GLU A 186 31.08 6.42 -6.55
CA GLU A 186 31.12 6.98 -7.90
C GLU A 186 29.82 6.60 -8.65
N VAL A 187 29.14 7.61 -9.20
CA VAL A 187 27.96 7.41 -10.05
C VAL A 187 28.19 8.14 -11.37
N LEU A 188 28.65 7.40 -12.38
CA LEU A 188 28.98 7.96 -13.68
C LEU A 188 27.78 8.64 -14.35
N TRP A 189 28.02 9.78 -14.98
CA TRP A 189 27.04 10.51 -15.79
C TRP A 189 26.96 9.92 -17.20
N GLU A 190 25.75 9.48 -17.59
CA GLU A 190 25.51 8.78 -18.86
C GLU A 190 24.29 9.37 -19.57
N PRO A 191 24.42 10.53 -20.25
CA PRO A 191 23.30 11.36 -20.71
C PRO A 191 22.41 10.72 -21.79
N THR A 192 22.82 9.57 -22.33
CA THR A 192 22.04 8.74 -23.25
C THR A 192 21.03 7.82 -22.55
N LEU A 193 21.14 7.63 -21.22
CA LEU A 193 20.20 6.83 -20.44
C LEU A 193 18.97 7.65 -20.01
N THR A 194 17.86 6.96 -19.77
CA THR A 194 16.68 7.53 -19.11
C THR A 194 17.03 7.94 -17.67
N HIS A 195 16.64 9.14 -17.27
CA HIS A 195 16.81 9.70 -15.93
C HIS A 195 15.45 10.05 -15.33
N ARG A 196 15.32 9.89 -14.01
CA ARG A 196 14.14 10.26 -13.21
C ARG A 196 14.53 11.28 -12.15
N VAL A 197 13.87 12.43 -12.17
CA VAL A 197 13.81 13.34 -11.00
C VAL A 197 12.51 13.04 -10.27
N GLY A 198 12.57 12.90 -8.95
CA GLY A 198 11.38 12.77 -8.09
C GLY A 198 11.38 13.84 -7.00
N MET A 199 10.21 14.22 -6.48
CA MET A 199 10.06 15.35 -5.55
C MET A 199 9.29 14.97 -4.27
N GLU A 200 9.69 15.47 -3.11
CA GLU A 200 8.85 15.52 -1.90
C GLU A 200 8.76 16.95 -1.34
N ILE A 201 7.58 17.33 -0.85
CA ILE A 201 7.39 18.54 -0.01
C ILE A 201 7.15 18.09 1.42
N ARG A 202 8.10 18.37 2.31
CA ARG A 202 8.07 18.00 3.72
C ARG A 202 7.76 19.21 4.59
N LEU A 203 6.46 19.47 4.77
CA LEU A 203 5.95 20.44 5.74
C LEU A 203 6.08 19.89 7.17
N ASP A 204 6.49 20.74 8.11
CA ASP A 204 6.68 20.54 9.56
C ASP A 204 7.01 19.10 10.00
N ARG A 205 8.31 18.84 10.20
CA ARG A 205 8.84 17.51 10.52
C ARG A 205 8.25 16.92 11.82
N ASP A 206 7.86 17.78 12.76
CA ASP A 206 7.64 17.39 14.15
C ASP A 206 6.14 17.27 14.50
N SER A 207 5.21 17.55 13.58
CA SER A 207 3.77 17.40 13.84
C SER A 207 2.99 16.63 12.76
N GLY A 208 2.16 15.69 13.21
CA GLY A 208 1.31 14.87 12.33
C GLY A 208 0.25 15.68 11.56
N ALA A 209 -0.15 16.85 12.07
CA ALA A 209 -1.25 17.65 11.53
C ALA A 209 -0.98 18.21 10.12
N ARG A 210 0.28 18.37 9.71
CA ARG A 210 0.66 18.85 8.37
C ARG A 210 1.01 17.72 7.39
N ARG A 211 1.17 16.47 7.85
CA ARG A 211 1.50 15.33 6.96
C ARG A 211 0.45 15.08 5.85
N PRO A 212 -0.88 15.19 6.10
CA PRO A 212 -1.88 15.07 5.04
C PRO A 212 -1.82 16.18 3.97
N MET A 213 -1.14 17.31 4.25
CA MET A 213 -0.94 18.37 3.26
C MET A 213 0.13 18.02 2.23
N ALA A 214 1.02 17.06 2.52
CA ALA A 214 2.08 16.67 1.61
C ALA A 214 1.47 16.12 0.31
N PRO A 215 1.91 16.61 -0.86
CA PRO A 215 1.47 16.10 -2.15
C PRO A 215 1.94 14.65 -2.31
N ASP A 216 1.35 13.97 -3.28
CA ASP A 216 1.98 12.79 -3.87
C ASP A 216 3.32 13.19 -4.51
N ASN A 217 4.23 12.24 -4.73
CA ASN A 217 5.56 12.56 -5.22
C ASN A 217 5.58 12.57 -6.76
N PRO A 218 5.57 13.74 -7.43
CA PRO A 218 5.68 13.76 -8.88
C PRO A 218 7.08 13.30 -9.28
N VAL A 219 7.12 12.52 -10.36
CA VAL A 219 8.35 12.13 -11.05
C VAL A 219 8.38 12.73 -12.45
N TYR A 220 9.58 12.90 -12.99
CA TYR A 220 9.81 13.39 -14.35
C TYR A 220 10.91 12.56 -15.00
N ASP A 221 10.52 11.78 -16.01
CA ASP A 221 11.41 10.89 -16.76
C ASP A 221 11.83 11.57 -18.08
N PHE A 222 13.13 11.57 -18.36
CA PHE A 222 13.71 12.26 -19.52
C PHE A 222 15.05 11.64 -19.95
N VAL A 223 15.53 12.03 -21.13
CA VAL A 223 16.86 11.65 -21.64
C VAL A 223 17.65 12.96 -21.85
N PRO A 224 18.77 13.18 -21.14
CA PRO A 224 19.51 14.44 -21.22
C PRO A 224 20.13 14.76 -22.60
N GLU A 225 20.51 13.75 -23.40
CA GLU A 225 21.10 13.95 -24.73
C GLU A 225 20.02 14.18 -25.80
N GLU A 226 19.97 15.38 -26.39
CA GLU A 226 18.99 15.74 -27.42
C GLU A 226 19.07 14.80 -28.63
N GLY A 227 17.95 14.12 -28.93
CA GLY A 227 17.85 13.20 -30.07
C GLY A 227 18.33 11.77 -29.79
N ALA A 228 18.84 11.47 -28.58
CA ALA A 228 19.00 10.10 -28.14
C ALA A 228 17.63 9.45 -27.87
N ALA A 229 17.50 8.15 -28.16
CA ALA A 229 16.27 7.38 -27.94
C ALA A 229 16.08 6.91 -26.48
N GLY A 230 16.90 7.43 -25.55
CA GLY A 230 17.14 6.80 -24.25
C GLY A 230 17.87 5.48 -24.39
N SER A 231 17.84 4.69 -23.31
CA SER A 231 18.30 3.30 -23.30
C SER A 231 17.33 2.31 -23.95
N GLY A 232 16.13 2.76 -24.34
CA GLY A 232 15.08 1.90 -24.87
C GLY A 232 14.45 0.95 -23.84
N VAL A 233 14.74 1.14 -22.54
CA VAL A 233 14.13 0.41 -21.42
C VAL A 233 13.35 1.35 -20.51
N THR A 234 12.27 0.83 -19.95
CA THR A 234 11.45 1.43 -18.90
C THR A 234 11.63 0.64 -17.59
N LYS A 235 11.09 1.16 -16.48
CA LYS A 235 10.95 0.40 -15.22
C LYS A 235 9.78 0.89 -14.38
N ASN A 236 8.59 0.77 -14.94
CA ASN A 236 7.31 0.89 -14.26
C ASN A 236 6.68 -0.52 -14.28
N ILE A 237 6.76 -1.22 -13.14
CA ILE A 237 6.37 -2.64 -13.00
C ILE A 237 5.08 -2.80 -12.19
N VAL A 238 4.83 -1.86 -11.27
CA VAL A 238 3.62 -1.73 -10.45
C VAL A 238 3.24 -0.26 -10.41
N ASP A 239 1.95 0.03 -10.31
CA ASP A 239 1.40 1.39 -10.15
C ASP A 239 1.03 1.61 -8.67
N THR A 240 1.16 2.83 -8.16
CA THR A 240 0.75 3.17 -6.78
C THR A 240 -0.72 2.80 -6.50
N GLY A 241 -1.61 2.94 -7.48
CA GLY A 241 -3.04 2.59 -7.39
C GLY A 241 -3.30 1.11 -7.13
N ASN A 242 -2.38 0.20 -7.49
CA ASN A 242 -2.55 -1.24 -7.19
C ASN A 242 -2.51 -1.51 -5.67
N CYS A 243 -1.85 -0.64 -4.89
CA CYS A 243 -1.83 -0.72 -3.43
C CYS A 243 -3.13 -0.21 -2.78
N GLU A 244 -3.91 0.63 -3.47
CA GLU A 244 -5.10 1.31 -2.91
C GLU A 244 -6.27 0.36 -2.58
N GLY A 245 -6.22 -0.88 -3.09
CA GLY A 245 -7.14 -1.95 -2.66
C GLY A 245 -6.99 -2.36 -1.19
N CYS A 246 -5.87 -2.01 -0.54
CA CYS A 246 -5.61 -2.28 0.89
C CYS A 246 -5.10 -1.05 1.67
N HIS A 247 -4.28 -0.19 1.05
CA HIS A 247 -3.66 0.98 1.68
C HIS A 247 -4.35 2.27 1.27
N TYR A 248 -4.99 2.98 2.21
CA TYR A 248 -5.72 4.23 1.90
C TYR A 248 -4.84 5.35 1.34
N GLU A 249 -3.65 5.54 1.91
CA GLU A 249 -2.59 6.45 1.43
C GLU A 249 -1.28 6.03 2.13
N PHE A 250 -0.16 5.97 1.42
CA PHE A 250 1.15 5.80 2.05
C PHE A 250 1.62 7.12 2.68
N ALA A 251 2.33 7.03 3.82
CA ALA A 251 2.74 8.21 4.59
C ALA A 251 4.16 8.05 5.13
N GLU A 252 5.05 7.49 4.31
CA GLU A 252 6.28 6.86 4.79
C GLU A 252 7.38 7.84 5.19
N HIS A 253 8.30 7.35 6.01
CA HIS A 253 9.43 8.10 6.55
C HIS A 253 9.02 9.47 7.14
N GLY A 254 7.87 9.50 7.83
CA GLY A 254 7.33 10.69 8.49
C GLY A 254 6.36 11.54 7.65
N GLY A 255 5.73 10.99 6.61
CA GLY A 255 4.57 11.59 5.93
C GLY A 255 4.67 11.80 4.41
N PRO A 256 5.77 12.35 3.85
CA PRO A 256 5.76 12.88 2.49
C PRO A 256 6.32 11.92 1.43
N LYS A 257 6.38 10.62 1.72
CA LYS A 257 6.71 9.56 0.75
C LYS A 257 5.48 8.69 0.52
N LYS A 258 4.93 8.77 -0.69
CA LYS A 258 3.56 8.33 -1.03
C LYS A 258 3.45 7.41 -2.25
N THR A 259 4.33 7.56 -3.24
CA THR A 259 4.19 6.87 -4.54
C THR A 259 5.36 5.94 -4.84
N VAL A 260 5.08 4.78 -5.45
CA VAL A 260 6.09 3.75 -5.72
C VAL A 260 7.15 4.22 -6.72
N GLU A 261 6.75 5.05 -7.68
CA GLU A 261 7.61 5.65 -8.70
C GLU A 261 8.72 6.51 -8.09
N TYR A 262 8.45 7.10 -6.91
CA TYR A 262 9.42 7.81 -6.10
C TYR A 262 10.19 6.88 -5.15
N CYS A 263 9.51 5.93 -4.50
CA CYS A 263 10.14 4.96 -3.61
C CYS A 263 11.29 4.22 -4.29
N VAL A 264 11.13 3.74 -5.52
CA VAL A 264 12.19 3.02 -6.28
C VAL A 264 13.45 3.87 -6.57
N THR A 265 13.39 5.20 -6.44
CA THR A 265 14.59 6.05 -6.56
C THR A 265 15.47 6.00 -5.30
N CYS A 266 14.97 5.50 -4.17
CA CYS A 266 15.76 5.19 -2.97
C CYS A 266 15.83 3.68 -2.68
N HIS A 267 14.73 2.96 -2.86
CA HIS A 267 14.63 1.52 -2.68
C HIS A 267 15.04 0.80 -3.96
N ASN A 268 16.34 0.72 -4.16
CA ASN A 268 16.98 0.14 -5.34
C ASN A 268 18.00 -0.95 -4.94
N PRO A 269 18.51 -1.75 -5.91
CA PRO A 269 19.35 -2.92 -5.62
C PRO A 269 20.62 -2.67 -4.84
N GLY A 270 21.11 -1.43 -4.79
CA GLY A 270 22.33 -1.05 -4.07
C GLY A 270 22.11 -0.49 -2.67
N ASN A 271 20.86 -0.37 -2.21
CA ASN A 271 20.50 0.13 -0.88
C ASN A 271 20.45 -1.02 0.14
N VAL A 272 21.13 -0.86 1.27
CA VAL A 272 21.24 -1.85 2.35
C VAL A 272 21.00 -1.18 3.71
N GLU A 273 20.29 -1.88 4.59
CA GLU A 273 20.05 -1.46 5.97
C GLU A 273 21.30 -1.76 6.83
N ALA A 274 21.73 -0.80 7.64
CA ALA A 274 23.00 -0.90 8.36
C ALA A 274 22.92 -1.84 9.57
N ASP A 275 21.81 -1.85 10.30
CA ASP A 275 21.68 -2.56 11.58
C ASP A 275 21.44 -4.07 11.38
N SER A 276 20.66 -4.43 10.37
CA SER A 276 20.32 -5.83 10.02
C SER A 276 21.17 -6.42 8.90
N GLY A 277 21.73 -5.58 8.01
CA GLY A 277 22.31 -6.04 6.74
C GLY A 277 21.28 -6.40 5.67
N GLU A 278 19.99 -6.19 5.92
CA GLU A 278 18.91 -6.52 4.97
C GLU A 278 18.94 -5.65 3.72
N SER A 279 18.52 -6.23 2.59
CA SER A 279 18.36 -5.47 1.35
C SER A 279 17.19 -4.49 1.46
N MET A 280 17.35 -3.27 0.95
CA MET A 280 16.29 -2.26 0.89
C MET A 280 15.81 -2.00 -0.55
N ASP A 281 16.07 -2.92 -1.48
CA ASP A 281 15.52 -2.88 -2.85
C ASP A 281 13.99 -3.06 -2.82
N MET A 282 13.26 -2.32 -3.65
CA MET A 282 11.79 -2.24 -3.54
C MET A 282 11.10 -3.61 -3.66
N ALA A 283 11.57 -4.48 -4.56
CA ALA A 283 11.02 -5.82 -4.72
C ALA A 283 11.24 -6.69 -3.48
N TYR A 284 12.45 -6.66 -2.91
CA TYR A 284 12.78 -7.40 -1.69
C TYR A 284 11.98 -6.91 -0.48
N LEU A 285 11.93 -5.59 -0.31
CA LEU A 285 11.25 -4.91 0.78
C LEU A 285 9.74 -5.19 0.76
N ALA A 286 9.10 -4.98 -0.39
CA ALA A 286 7.66 -5.22 -0.54
C ALA A 286 7.31 -6.69 -0.29
N HIS A 287 8.06 -7.64 -0.85
CA HIS A 287 7.82 -9.06 -0.63
C HIS A 287 8.08 -9.47 0.83
N SER A 288 9.13 -8.98 1.47
CA SER A 288 9.43 -9.28 2.88
C SER A 288 8.35 -8.78 3.84
N ILE A 289 7.85 -7.55 3.62
CA ILE A 289 6.78 -6.96 4.45
C ILE A 289 5.45 -7.72 4.28
N HIS A 290 5.03 -8.00 3.03
CA HIS A 290 3.74 -8.66 2.79
C HIS A 290 3.76 -10.16 3.08
N ARG A 291 4.94 -10.81 3.06
CA ARG A 291 5.11 -12.18 3.56
C ARG A 291 5.03 -12.24 5.09
N GLY A 292 5.46 -11.17 5.79
CA GLY A 292 5.11 -10.90 7.18
C GLY A 292 5.33 -12.07 8.14
N HIS A 293 4.24 -12.50 8.79
CA HIS A 293 4.22 -13.61 9.76
C HIS A 293 4.77 -14.93 9.19
N ASP A 294 4.50 -15.23 7.91
CA ASP A 294 4.91 -16.47 7.26
C ASP A 294 6.33 -16.39 6.66
N ARG A 295 7.08 -15.31 6.92
CA ARG A 295 8.48 -15.17 6.50
C ARG A 295 9.41 -15.78 7.54
N VAL A 296 10.27 -16.69 7.09
CA VAL A 296 11.30 -17.30 7.93
C VAL A 296 12.66 -17.09 7.24
N PRO A 297 13.62 -16.39 7.86
CA PRO A 297 13.52 -15.62 9.11
C PRO A 297 12.54 -14.42 9.00
N PRO A 298 12.01 -13.91 10.13
CA PRO A 298 11.17 -12.73 10.14
C PRO A 298 11.92 -11.49 9.62
N PHE A 299 11.19 -10.55 9.01
CA PHE A 299 11.77 -9.30 8.52
C PHE A 299 11.77 -8.24 9.63
N ILE A 300 12.96 -7.89 10.11
CA ILE A 300 13.15 -6.98 11.25
C ILE A 300 14.32 -6.04 10.93
N LEU A 301 14.09 -4.73 11.00
CA LEU A 301 15.06 -3.67 10.67
C LEU A 301 15.38 -2.80 11.89
N ALA A 302 16.36 -1.90 11.74
CA ALA A 302 16.66 -0.83 12.71
C ALA A 302 16.85 -1.33 14.16
N GLY A 303 17.54 -2.47 14.31
CA GLY A 303 17.81 -3.09 15.62
C GLY A 303 16.60 -3.68 16.36
N GLY A 304 15.41 -3.73 15.72
CA GLY A 304 14.16 -4.21 16.32
C GLY A 304 13.10 -3.14 16.54
N ASP A 305 13.34 -1.88 16.15
CA ASP A 305 12.30 -0.83 16.18
C ASP A 305 11.25 -1.01 15.06
N ASP A 306 11.64 -1.60 13.92
CA ASP A 306 10.79 -1.86 12.74
C ASP A 306 10.65 -3.39 12.52
N ASP A 307 9.70 -4.04 13.21
CA ASP A 307 9.40 -5.49 13.12
C ASP A 307 8.12 -5.76 12.33
N PHE A 308 8.21 -6.58 11.27
CA PHE A 308 7.09 -6.91 10.38
C PHE A 308 6.53 -8.34 10.58
N SER A 309 6.98 -9.08 11.60
CA SER A 309 6.53 -10.46 11.88
C SER A 309 5.08 -10.60 12.37
N GLU A 310 4.43 -9.49 12.72
CA GLU A 310 3.00 -9.42 13.05
C GLU A 310 2.13 -9.01 11.83
N VAL A 311 2.72 -8.75 10.66
CA VAL A 311 1.96 -8.46 9.43
C VAL A 311 1.30 -9.75 8.92
N HIS A 312 -0.02 -9.74 8.82
CA HIS A 312 -0.82 -10.82 8.25
C HIS A 312 -1.47 -10.31 6.95
N TYR A 313 -1.15 -10.93 5.81
CA TYR A 313 -1.74 -10.58 4.52
C TYR A 313 -3.20 -11.09 4.45
N PRO A 314 -4.17 -10.32 3.93
CA PRO A 314 -5.60 -10.63 4.06
C PRO A 314 -6.13 -11.69 3.06
N GLN A 315 -5.24 -12.28 2.27
CA GLN A 315 -5.47 -13.30 1.24
C GLN A 315 -4.17 -14.11 1.08
N SER A 316 -4.12 -15.10 0.18
CA SER A 316 -2.81 -15.71 -0.13
C SER A 316 -1.87 -14.72 -0.83
N VAL A 317 -0.60 -14.73 -0.44
CA VAL A 317 0.50 -14.02 -1.09
C VAL A 317 0.79 -14.53 -2.52
N THR A 318 0.22 -15.67 -2.93
CA THR A 318 0.33 -16.20 -4.30
C THR A 318 -0.49 -15.43 -5.32
N TYR A 319 -1.40 -14.53 -4.92
CA TYR A 319 -2.15 -13.63 -5.80
C TYR A 319 -1.29 -12.45 -6.29
N CYS A 320 -0.20 -12.74 -7.00
CA CYS A 320 0.79 -11.78 -7.53
C CYS A 320 0.13 -10.62 -8.30
N GLU A 321 -0.91 -10.93 -9.07
CA GLU A 321 -1.67 -9.99 -9.91
C GLU A 321 -2.42 -8.90 -9.11
N THR A 322 -2.50 -9.01 -7.77
CA THR A 322 -2.98 -7.92 -6.89
C THR A 322 -2.09 -6.69 -6.99
N CYS A 323 -0.77 -6.90 -7.07
CA CYS A 323 0.22 -5.83 -7.20
C CYS A 323 0.71 -5.70 -8.65
N HIS A 324 0.84 -6.83 -9.36
CA HIS A 324 1.44 -6.92 -10.69
C HIS A 324 0.40 -7.07 -11.80
N VAL A 325 -0.20 -5.94 -12.19
CA VAL A 325 -1.24 -5.90 -13.23
C VAL A 325 -0.60 -5.83 -14.62
N ALA A 326 -0.81 -6.87 -15.42
CA ALA A 326 -0.50 -6.88 -16.86
C ALA A 326 -1.46 -5.96 -17.63
N ALA A 327 -0.94 -5.02 -18.42
CA ALA A 327 -1.76 -3.99 -19.10
C ALA A 327 -1.35 -3.75 -20.55
N GLU A 328 -2.32 -3.69 -21.47
CA GLU A 328 -2.14 -3.16 -22.82
C GLU A 328 -2.08 -1.61 -22.79
N GLY A 329 -0.96 -1.07 -22.29
CA GLY A 329 -0.66 0.37 -22.31
C GLY A 329 -0.50 0.99 -20.92
N TYR A 330 0.68 0.78 -20.33
CA TYR A 330 1.11 1.15 -18.97
C TYR A 330 0.50 0.30 -17.84
N PRO A 331 1.32 -0.31 -16.96
CA PRO A 331 2.78 -0.28 -16.96
C PRO A 331 3.36 -1.13 -18.10
N GLU A 332 4.24 -0.56 -18.94
CA GLU A 332 4.80 -1.28 -20.11
C GLU A 332 5.73 -2.43 -19.68
N ASP A 333 6.28 -2.36 -18.47
CA ASP A 333 7.07 -3.42 -17.83
C ASP A 333 6.24 -4.24 -16.82
N GLY A 334 4.90 -4.19 -16.88
CA GLY A 334 3.98 -4.81 -15.90
C GLY A 334 4.11 -6.34 -15.77
N ASN A 335 4.75 -7.00 -16.72
CA ASN A 335 5.07 -8.44 -16.70
C ASN A 335 6.49 -8.77 -16.20
N ALA A 336 7.35 -7.78 -15.92
CA ALA A 336 8.78 -7.99 -15.65
C ALA A 336 9.09 -8.90 -14.44
N TRP A 337 8.09 -9.19 -13.60
CA TRP A 337 8.14 -10.10 -12.46
C TRP A 337 8.00 -11.59 -12.84
N ASP A 338 7.34 -11.92 -13.97
CA ASP A 338 7.24 -13.28 -14.55
C ASP A 338 8.13 -13.42 -15.82
N GLU A 339 8.82 -12.35 -16.21
CA GLU A 339 9.81 -12.33 -17.30
C GLU A 339 11.28 -12.29 -16.81
N GLY A 340 11.52 -12.05 -15.51
CA GLY A 340 12.87 -12.01 -14.93
C GLY A 340 12.88 -12.29 -13.42
N ALA A 341 13.88 -13.07 -12.96
CA ALA A 341 13.97 -13.53 -11.57
C ALA A 341 15.39 -13.40 -11.03
N THR A 342 15.51 -12.96 -9.76
CA THR A 342 16.78 -12.78 -9.04
C THR A 342 16.70 -13.38 -7.64
N ALA A 343 17.84 -13.72 -7.05
CA ALA A 343 17.88 -14.25 -5.67
C ALA A 343 17.26 -13.25 -4.68
N LYS A 344 17.48 -11.93 -4.86
CA LYS A 344 16.78 -10.90 -4.08
C LYS A 344 15.27 -10.91 -4.31
N SER A 345 14.78 -10.77 -5.56
CA SER A 345 13.32 -10.66 -5.81
C SER A 345 12.52 -11.86 -5.28
N CYS A 346 13.07 -13.08 -5.35
CA CYS A 346 12.46 -14.29 -4.81
C CYS A 346 12.66 -14.41 -3.28
N GLY A 347 13.86 -14.11 -2.80
CA GLY A 347 14.26 -14.25 -1.40
C GLY A 347 13.57 -13.30 -0.42
N GLY A 348 12.83 -12.29 -0.90
CA GLY A 348 11.95 -11.49 -0.03
C GLY A 348 10.84 -12.34 0.62
N CYS A 349 10.27 -13.27 -0.15
CA CYS A 349 9.35 -14.29 0.36
C CYS A 349 10.08 -15.55 0.84
N HIS A 350 11.04 -16.04 0.05
CA HIS A 350 11.80 -17.26 0.30
C HIS A 350 13.12 -16.95 1.04
N ALA A 351 13.01 -16.30 2.20
CA ALA A 351 14.17 -15.88 2.98
C ALA A 351 14.91 -17.06 3.67
N ASP A 352 14.32 -18.25 3.65
CA ASP A 352 14.85 -19.49 4.21
C ASP A 352 16.04 -20.03 3.40
N GLY A 353 15.95 -19.96 2.07
CA GLY A 353 17.03 -20.30 1.14
C GLY A 353 17.89 -19.11 0.70
N LEU A 354 17.61 -17.88 1.14
CA LEU A 354 18.40 -16.72 0.71
C LEU A 354 19.75 -16.67 1.44
N VAL A 355 20.85 -16.74 0.68
CA VAL A 355 22.21 -16.56 1.19
C VAL A 355 22.72 -15.18 0.77
N ALA A 356 23.07 -14.35 1.75
CA ALA A 356 23.79 -13.10 1.56
C ALA A 356 25.20 -13.24 2.16
N GLN A 357 26.24 -13.04 1.35
CA GLN A 357 27.63 -13.20 1.76
C GLN A 357 28.57 -12.17 1.09
N ASP A 358 29.85 -12.21 1.45
CA ASP A 358 30.93 -11.41 0.83
C ASP A 358 30.64 -9.89 0.70
N PHE A 359 29.93 -9.35 1.70
CA PHE A 359 29.53 -7.95 1.84
C PHE A 359 30.69 -6.99 1.53
N ASP A 360 30.53 -6.17 0.49
CA ASP A 360 31.52 -5.17 0.08
C ASP A 360 31.71 -4.12 1.19
N PRO A 361 32.95 -3.88 1.66
CA PRO A 361 33.22 -3.08 2.86
C PRO A 361 33.07 -1.56 2.66
N VAL A 362 32.69 -1.10 1.46
CA VAL A 362 32.43 0.31 1.15
C VAL A 362 30.94 0.55 0.95
N THR A 363 30.28 -0.26 0.13
CA THR A 363 28.87 -0.13 -0.24
C THR A 363 27.93 -0.84 0.73
N GLY A 364 28.40 -1.87 1.43
CA GLY A 364 27.57 -2.77 2.24
C GLY A 364 26.77 -3.79 1.43
N GLN A 365 26.95 -3.86 0.10
CA GLN A 365 26.21 -4.78 -0.76
C GLN A 365 26.76 -6.20 -0.65
N ALA A 366 25.89 -7.18 -0.44
CA ALA A 366 26.25 -8.60 -0.46
C ALA A 366 26.19 -9.20 -1.87
N GLU A 367 26.96 -10.27 -2.08
CA GLU A 367 26.67 -11.26 -3.12
C GLU A 367 25.51 -12.15 -2.65
N TYR A 368 24.52 -12.36 -3.53
CA TYR A 368 23.30 -13.11 -3.21
C TYR A 368 23.22 -14.42 -4.02
N PHE A 369 22.94 -15.51 -3.30
CA PHE A 369 22.76 -16.87 -3.83
C PHE A 369 21.50 -17.49 -3.25
N PHE A 370 21.02 -18.59 -3.82
CA PHE A 370 19.86 -19.31 -3.30
C PHE A 370 20.17 -20.77 -2.95
N ASP A 371 20.18 -21.10 -1.65
CA ASP A 371 20.39 -22.43 -1.13
C ASP A 371 19.13 -23.30 -1.26
N HIS A 372 19.14 -24.18 -2.25
CA HIS A 372 18.04 -25.12 -2.46
C HIS A 372 18.05 -26.30 -1.47
N THR A 373 19.13 -26.53 -0.73
CA THR A 373 19.27 -27.67 0.20
C THR A 373 18.50 -27.48 1.51
N VAL A 374 18.23 -26.23 1.89
CA VAL A 374 17.36 -25.85 3.02
C VAL A 374 15.91 -25.61 2.59
N SER A 375 15.67 -25.41 1.29
CA SER A 375 14.33 -25.25 0.72
C SER A 375 13.52 -26.55 0.75
N ALA A 376 12.23 -26.47 0.43
CA ALA A 376 11.35 -27.64 0.32
C ALA A 376 11.75 -28.66 -0.77
N VAL A 377 12.70 -28.33 -1.67
CA VAL A 377 13.18 -29.22 -2.74
C VAL A 377 14.71 -29.21 -2.81
N ASP A 378 15.36 -30.13 -2.08
CA ASP A 378 16.82 -30.33 -2.16
C ASP A 378 17.24 -30.82 -3.55
N LEU A 379 17.82 -29.91 -4.33
CA LEU A 379 18.46 -30.18 -5.62
C LEU A 379 19.99 -30.29 -5.52
N GLY A 380 20.59 -30.02 -4.35
CA GLY A 380 22.04 -29.89 -4.21
C GLY A 380 22.67 -28.72 -4.98
N LEU A 381 21.88 -27.69 -5.31
CA LEU A 381 22.28 -26.55 -6.14
C LEU A 381 22.31 -25.22 -5.37
N GLN A 382 23.26 -24.36 -5.76
CA GLN A 382 23.46 -23.01 -5.23
C GLN A 382 23.54 -22.01 -6.42
N PRO A 383 22.44 -21.74 -7.14
CA PRO A 383 22.42 -20.74 -8.21
C PRO A 383 22.73 -19.33 -7.67
N ASP A 384 23.43 -18.56 -8.50
CA ASP A 384 23.66 -17.12 -8.30
C ASP A 384 22.42 -16.28 -8.65
N ASN A 385 22.49 -14.99 -8.31
CA ASN A 385 21.43 -14.00 -8.53
C ASN A 385 20.99 -13.82 -10.01
N GLY A 386 21.68 -14.39 -11.00
CA GLY A 386 21.30 -14.36 -12.42
C GLY A 386 20.81 -15.71 -12.98
N SER A 387 21.08 -16.81 -12.28
CA SER A 387 20.80 -18.17 -12.76
C SER A 387 19.33 -18.60 -12.60
N CYS A 388 18.53 -17.90 -11.79
CA CYS A 388 17.13 -18.25 -11.48
C CYS A 388 16.27 -18.46 -12.74
N ALA A 389 16.44 -17.58 -13.74
CA ALA A 389 15.74 -17.63 -15.03
C ALA A 389 16.00 -18.93 -15.82
N GLY A 390 17.16 -19.57 -15.63
CA GLY A 390 17.52 -20.83 -16.28
C GLY A 390 16.69 -22.04 -15.81
N CYS A 391 15.90 -21.89 -14.75
CA CYS A 391 15.00 -22.90 -14.22
C CYS A 391 13.54 -22.38 -14.15
N HIS A 392 13.31 -21.31 -13.39
CA HIS A 392 11.98 -20.88 -12.91
C HIS A 392 11.20 -19.96 -13.86
N LEU A 393 11.68 -19.78 -15.09
CA LEU A 393 10.98 -19.06 -16.17
C LEU A 393 10.69 -20.00 -17.35
N GLY A 394 10.19 -21.20 -17.05
CA GLY A 394 9.70 -22.18 -18.03
C GLY A 394 10.77 -22.99 -18.76
N ALA A 395 12.06 -22.70 -18.55
CA ALA A 395 13.18 -23.39 -19.19
C ALA A 395 13.27 -24.89 -18.81
N ILE A 396 12.80 -25.27 -17.62
CA ILE A 396 12.66 -26.66 -17.19
C ILE A 396 11.17 -26.95 -16.93
N PRO A 397 10.55 -27.96 -17.58
CA PRO A 397 9.11 -28.23 -17.42
C PRO A 397 8.64 -28.60 -16.01
N THR A 398 9.54 -29.07 -15.13
CA THR A 398 9.25 -29.37 -13.71
C THR A 398 9.41 -28.16 -12.80
N ALA A 399 9.92 -27.04 -13.30
CA ALA A 399 9.92 -25.75 -12.62
C ALA A 399 8.81 -24.85 -13.20
N GLY A 400 8.69 -24.75 -14.53
CA GLY A 400 7.68 -23.87 -15.16
C GLY A 400 8.01 -22.37 -14.98
N PRO A 401 7.12 -21.47 -15.44
CA PRO A 401 7.19 -20.03 -15.13
C PRO A 401 6.68 -19.76 -13.70
N ALA A 402 7.13 -18.65 -13.10
CA ALA A 402 6.91 -18.37 -11.68
C ALA A 402 5.41 -18.32 -11.32
N LEU A 403 4.57 -17.65 -12.13
CA LEU A 403 3.13 -17.59 -11.88
C LEU A 403 2.46 -18.97 -11.89
N ALA A 404 2.88 -19.89 -12.76
CA ALA A 404 2.28 -21.22 -12.83
C ALA A 404 2.59 -22.07 -11.59
N ILE A 405 3.79 -21.90 -11.00
CA ILE A 405 4.13 -22.52 -9.70
C ILE A 405 3.20 -21.97 -8.62
N HIS A 406 3.11 -20.64 -8.48
CA HIS A 406 2.39 -20.01 -7.37
C HIS A 406 0.87 -20.26 -7.42
N ARG A 407 0.29 -20.42 -8.62
CA ARG A 407 -1.10 -20.88 -8.80
C ARG A 407 -1.36 -22.32 -8.37
N SER A 408 -0.33 -23.17 -8.32
CA SER A 408 -0.47 -24.63 -8.12
C SER A 408 0.17 -25.15 -6.84
N ILE A 409 0.42 -24.27 -5.86
CA ILE A 409 0.93 -24.67 -4.55
C ILE A 409 -0.16 -25.45 -3.80
N ARG A 410 0.07 -26.76 -3.60
CA ARG A 410 -0.80 -27.66 -2.82
C ARG A 410 -1.07 -27.08 -1.43
N GLY A 411 -2.35 -26.95 -1.09
CA GLY A 411 -2.82 -26.44 0.19
C GLY A 411 -2.91 -24.91 0.30
N ASP A 412 -2.43 -24.16 -0.71
CA ASP A 412 -2.61 -22.71 -0.76
C ASP A 412 -4.07 -22.33 -1.11
N ASP A 413 -4.57 -21.27 -0.50
CA ASP A 413 -5.95 -20.85 -0.69
C ASP A 413 -6.26 -20.37 -2.13
N ARG A 414 -5.25 -19.91 -2.89
CA ARG A 414 -5.42 -19.62 -4.32
C ARG A 414 -5.67 -20.88 -5.13
N ALA A 415 -4.87 -21.93 -4.91
CA ALA A 415 -5.05 -23.20 -5.61
C ALA A 415 -6.42 -23.80 -5.29
N ARG A 416 -6.84 -23.76 -4.01
CA ARG A 416 -8.17 -24.21 -3.56
C ARG A 416 -9.32 -23.39 -4.19
N ALA A 417 -9.14 -22.09 -4.41
CA ALA A 417 -10.12 -21.24 -5.08
C ALA A 417 -10.19 -21.49 -6.60
N GLU A 418 -9.05 -21.49 -7.31
CA GLU A 418 -8.99 -21.76 -8.76
C GLU A 418 -9.45 -23.20 -9.09
N ALA A 419 -9.23 -24.18 -8.19
CA ALA A 419 -9.84 -25.51 -8.27
C ALA A 419 -11.36 -25.48 -8.04
N GLY A 420 -11.82 -24.69 -7.06
CA GLY A 420 -13.23 -24.53 -6.71
C GLY A 420 -14.12 -23.99 -7.83
N ASP A 421 -13.59 -23.14 -8.71
CA ASP A 421 -14.30 -22.61 -9.90
C ASP A 421 -14.77 -23.70 -10.88
N ASN A 422 -14.24 -24.93 -10.78
CA ASN A 422 -14.70 -26.07 -11.57
C ASN A 422 -16.05 -26.65 -11.09
N PHE A 423 -16.63 -26.16 -9.97
CA PHE A 423 -17.82 -26.75 -9.35
C PHE A 423 -18.95 -25.74 -9.10
N VAL A 424 -20.08 -25.97 -9.76
CA VAL A 424 -21.33 -25.22 -9.60
C VAL A 424 -22.31 -26.04 -8.78
N PHE A 425 -22.72 -25.50 -7.62
CA PHE A 425 -23.64 -26.16 -6.68
C PHE A 425 -25.08 -25.62 -6.81
N GLU A 426 -26.04 -26.51 -7.05
CA GLU A 426 -27.45 -26.15 -7.26
C GLU A 426 -28.37 -26.90 -6.27
N ILE A 427 -29.12 -26.17 -5.45
CA ILE A 427 -30.19 -26.75 -4.61
C ILE A 427 -31.47 -26.90 -5.44
N LEU A 428 -31.71 -28.10 -5.98
CA LEU A 428 -32.89 -28.45 -6.78
C LEU A 428 -34.19 -28.43 -5.96
N GLY A 429 -34.11 -28.64 -4.64
CA GLY A 429 -35.25 -28.48 -3.73
C GLY A 429 -34.99 -29.06 -2.34
N ALA A 430 -35.92 -28.83 -1.41
CA ALA A 430 -35.92 -29.47 -0.10
C ALA A 430 -37.35 -29.80 0.36
N THR A 431 -37.47 -30.81 1.23
CA THR A 431 -38.73 -31.31 1.81
C THR A 431 -38.53 -31.61 3.29
N ASN A 432 -39.61 -31.91 4.02
CA ASN A 432 -39.59 -32.21 5.46
C ASN A 432 -38.97 -31.07 6.31
N THR A 433 -39.36 -29.83 6.02
CA THR A 433 -38.76 -28.60 6.57
C THR A 433 -39.54 -28.01 7.77
N GLY A 434 -40.51 -28.76 8.32
CA GLY A 434 -41.35 -28.33 9.44
C GLY A 434 -40.73 -28.55 10.83
N PRO A 435 -41.28 -27.94 11.90
CA PRO A 435 -40.77 -28.11 13.26
C PRO A 435 -40.84 -29.57 13.73
N GLY A 436 -39.68 -30.18 13.97
CA GLY A 436 -39.55 -31.59 14.37
C GLY A 436 -39.52 -32.59 13.21
N GLU A 437 -39.51 -32.12 11.96
CA GLU A 437 -39.23 -32.92 10.78
C GLU A 437 -37.71 -32.99 10.52
N THR A 438 -37.24 -34.00 9.77
CA THR A 438 -35.85 -34.10 9.32
C THR A 438 -35.76 -33.68 7.85
N PRO A 439 -35.12 -32.54 7.52
CA PRO A 439 -35.04 -32.05 6.15
C PRO A 439 -34.40 -33.05 5.20
N VAL A 440 -34.98 -33.18 4.01
CA VAL A 440 -34.42 -33.95 2.89
C VAL A 440 -34.19 -32.99 1.74
N VAL A 441 -32.92 -32.79 1.38
CA VAL A 441 -32.48 -31.84 0.35
C VAL A 441 -32.06 -32.60 -0.90
N THR A 442 -32.48 -32.11 -2.05
CA THR A 442 -32.05 -32.59 -3.37
C THR A 442 -31.23 -31.49 -4.02
N PHE A 443 -30.03 -31.84 -4.46
CA PHE A 443 -29.07 -30.91 -5.04
C PHE A 443 -28.35 -31.57 -6.22
N ARG A 444 -27.58 -30.77 -6.95
CA ARG A 444 -26.73 -31.19 -8.08
C ARG A 444 -25.41 -30.44 -8.01
N VAL A 445 -24.34 -31.10 -8.46
CA VAL A 445 -23.05 -30.46 -8.76
C VAL A 445 -22.81 -30.60 -10.27
N THR A 446 -22.40 -29.52 -10.92
CA THR A 446 -21.98 -29.54 -12.34
C THR A 446 -20.67 -28.77 -12.53
N SER A 447 -20.01 -28.97 -13.66
CA SER A 447 -19.00 -28.03 -14.14
C SER A 447 -19.64 -26.68 -14.55
N PRO A 448 -18.86 -25.61 -14.78
CA PRO A 448 -19.35 -24.36 -15.37
C PRO A 448 -20.00 -24.52 -16.76
N ALA A 449 -19.68 -25.61 -17.48
CA ALA A 449 -20.32 -25.97 -18.74
C ALA A 449 -21.72 -26.62 -18.55
N GLY A 450 -22.09 -26.99 -17.32
CA GLY A 450 -23.36 -27.63 -16.97
C GLY A 450 -23.34 -29.15 -17.01
N GLU A 451 -22.20 -29.78 -17.29
CA GLU A 451 -22.03 -31.24 -17.24
C GLU A 451 -22.04 -31.73 -15.78
N PRO A 452 -22.84 -32.75 -15.42
CA PRO A 452 -23.00 -33.19 -14.04
C PRO A 452 -21.86 -34.10 -13.55
N TYR A 453 -21.49 -33.95 -12.27
CA TYR A 453 -20.60 -34.87 -11.55
C TYR A 453 -21.41 -35.91 -10.76
N ASP A 454 -20.93 -37.16 -10.72
CA ASP A 454 -21.39 -38.19 -9.77
C ASP A 454 -20.47 -38.20 -8.54
N ILE A 455 -20.82 -37.35 -7.58
CA ILE A 455 -20.14 -37.15 -6.28
C ILE A 455 -20.01 -38.41 -5.40
N LEU A 456 -20.49 -39.58 -5.86
CA LEU A 456 -20.35 -40.87 -5.17
C LEU A 456 -19.32 -41.79 -5.83
N THR A 457 -18.85 -41.48 -7.04
CA THR A 457 -17.94 -42.35 -7.82
C THR A 457 -16.87 -41.62 -8.62
N ASP A 458 -17.02 -40.33 -8.90
CA ASP A 458 -16.05 -39.54 -9.66
C ASP A 458 -14.77 -39.34 -8.80
N PRO A 459 -13.56 -39.53 -9.35
CA PRO A 459 -12.29 -39.48 -8.59
C PRO A 459 -12.08 -38.22 -7.76
N GLU A 460 -12.55 -37.07 -8.27
CA GLU A 460 -12.53 -35.74 -7.66
C GLU A 460 -13.28 -35.69 -6.30
N PHE A 461 -14.11 -36.70 -6.01
CA PHE A 461 -14.89 -36.85 -4.78
C PHE A 461 -14.57 -38.16 -4.03
N ASP A 462 -13.46 -38.86 -4.30
CA ASP A 462 -13.12 -40.11 -3.58
C ASP A 462 -12.80 -39.85 -2.11
N LEU A 463 -13.74 -40.23 -1.24
CA LEU A 463 -13.63 -40.10 0.21
C LEU A 463 -12.94 -41.28 0.89
N ALA A 464 -12.55 -42.32 0.15
CA ALA A 464 -12.00 -43.56 0.68
C ALA A 464 -10.47 -43.59 0.77
N THR A 465 -9.77 -42.58 0.21
CA THR A 465 -8.32 -42.46 0.32
C THR A 465 -7.88 -41.10 0.83
N GLU A 466 -7.18 -41.11 1.97
CA GLU A 466 -6.45 -39.98 2.54
C GLU A 466 -5.40 -39.49 1.54
N ASP A 467 -5.12 -38.18 1.52
CA ASP A 467 -4.05 -37.64 0.69
C ASP A 467 -2.66 -37.96 1.30
N PRO A 468 -1.56 -38.03 0.53
CA PRO A 468 -0.26 -38.50 1.04
C PRO A 468 0.36 -37.69 2.19
N ASP A 469 -0.12 -36.47 2.42
CA ASP A 469 0.25 -35.59 3.53
C ASP A 469 -0.59 -35.81 4.82
N GLY A 470 -1.64 -36.65 4.74
CA GLY A 470 -2.57 -36.93 5.84
C GLY A 470 -3.72 -35.92 5.98
N SER A 471 -3.93 -35.04 5.00
CA SER A 471 -5.13 -34.19 4.96
C SER A 471 -6.42 -35.01 4.73
N ASN A 472 -7.53 -34.48 5.25
CA ASN A 472 -8.85 -35.10 5.12
C ASN A 472 -9.33 -35.05 3.65
N PRO A 473 -10.01 -36.11 3.16
CA PRO A 473 -10.66 -36.08 1.86
C PRO A 473 -11.82 -35.08 1.78
N ALA A 474 -12.28 -34.82 0.56
CA ALA A 474 -13.24 -33.76 0.24
C ALA A 474 -14.53 -33.76 1.08
N ALA A 475 -14.90 -32.60 1.60
CA ALA A 475 -16.05 -32.45 2.51
C ALA A 475 -17.18 -31.63 1.86
N LEU A 476 -18.20 -32.30 1.33
CA LEU A 476 -19.40 -31.60 0.87
C LEU A 476 -20.30 -31.21 2.06
N ASN A 477 -20.15 -29.97 2.50
CA ASN A 477 -20.91 -29.39 3.60
C ASN A 477 -22.23 -28.74 3.10
N LEU A 478 -23.32 -28.90 3.87
CA LEU A 478 -24.64 -28.35 3.55
C LEU A 478 -25.19 -27.56 4.73
N TYR A 479 -25.34 -26.25 4.56
CA TYR A 479 -25.76 -25.35 5.63
C TYR A 479 -27.27 -25.11 5.55
N VAL A 480 -27.96 -25.42 6.65
CA VAL A 480 -29.42 -25.30 6.80
C VAL A 480 -29.69 -24.28 7.89
N GLN A 481 -30.17 -23.10 7.50
CA GLN A 481 -30.44 -22.00 8.41
C GLN A 481 -31.91 -21.58 8.37
N TRP A 482 -32.41 -21.06 9.49
CA TRP A 482 -33.76 -20.51 9.59
C TRP A 482 -33.74 -19.04 10.00
N ALA A 483 -34.65 -18.26 9.43
CA ALA A 483 -34.84 -16.87 9.81
C ALA A 483 -35.39 -16.78 11.24
N THR A 484 -34.80 -15.90 12.04
CA THR A 484 -35.24 -15.56 13.40
C THR A 484 -35.61 -14.07 13.46
N ALA A 485 -35.76 -13.51 14.66
CA ALA A 485 -35.88 -12.05 14.81
C ALA A 485 -34.54 -11.33 14.57
N ASP A 486 -33.43 -12.02 14.83
CA ASP A 486 -32.08 -11.44 14.92
C ASP A 486 -31.17 -11.85 13.75
N TYR A 487 -31.51 -12.93 13.05
CA TYR A 487 -30.78 -13.47 11.89
C TYR A 487 -31.69 -13.68 10.68
N TYR A 488 -31.23 -13.23 9.51
CA TYR A 488 -31.91 -13.33 8.22
C TYR A 488 -30.96 -13.99 7.20
N GLY A 489 -31.35 -15.14 6.65
CA GLY A 489 -30.50 -15.97 5.80
C GLY A 489 -30.43 -15.54 4.33
N GLY A 490 -30.17 -14.26 4.05
CA GLY A 490 -30.07 -13.70 2.70
C GLY A 490 -28.92 -12.70 2.54
N ASP A 491 -28.61 -12.35 1.29
CA ASP A 491 -27.58 -11.38 0.91
C ASP A 491 -27.97 -9.93 1.27
N GLU A 492 -27.06 -8.99 1.07
CA GLU A 492 -27.29 -7.55 1.29
C GLU A 492 -28.39 -6.95 0.39
N ASN A 493 -28.77 -7.63 -0.70
CA ASN A 493 -29.87 -7.26 -1.59
C ASN A 493 -31.22 -7.89 -1.16
N GLY A 494 -31.22 -8.73 -0.13
CA GLY A 494 -32.37 -9.46 0.37
C GLY A 494 -32.73 -10.74 -0.41
N GLN A 495 -31.96 -11.09 -1.44
CA GLN A 495 -32.04 -12.41 -2.10
C GLN A 495 -31.55 -13.50 -1.14
N VAL A 496 -31.89 -14.76 -1.43
CA VAL A 496 -31.42 -15.90 -0.66
C VAL A 496 -30.66 -16.78 -1.62
N LEU A 497 -29.40 -17.08 -1.31
CA LEU A 497 -28.63 -18.09 -2.02
C LEU A 497 -29.25 -19.46 -1.71
N GLY A 498 -29.87 -20.06 -2.71
CA GLY A 498 -30.58 -21.34 -2.59
C GLY A 498 -32.07 -21.24 -2.28
N ALA A 499 -32.67 -22.35 -1.86
CA ALA A 499 -34.12 -22.51 -1.83
C ALA A 499 -34.76 -21.92 -0.56
N ARG A 500 -35.64 -20.90 -0.71
CA ARG A 500 -36.59 -20.48 0.34
C ARG A 500 -37.75 -21.45 0.43
N ILE A 501 -38.02 -22.00 1.62
CA ILE A 501 -39.20 -22.82 1.87
C ILE A 501 -39.93 -22.32 3.13
N ASN A 502 -41.23 -22.03 2.97
CA ASN A 502 -42.17 -21.65 4.03
C ASN A 502 -41.77 -20.47 4.94
N ASN A 503 -41.32 -19.34 4.37
CA ASN A 503 -41.03 -18.06 5.07
C ASN A 503 -39.98 -18.08 6.19
N SER A 504 -39.50 -19.25 6.64
CA SER A 504 -38.58 -19.38 7.76
C SER A 504 -37.37 -20.27 7.48
N LEU A 505 -37.33 -21.08 6.42
CA LEU A 505 -36.14 -21.87 6.08
C LEU A 505 -35.49 -21.41 4.76
N SER A 506 -34.16 -21.36 4.77
CA SER A 506 -33.28 -21.16 3.63
C SER A 506 -32.16 -22.19 3.67
N VAL A 507 -31.98 -22.93 2.57
CA VAL A 507 -30.93 -23.95 2.43
C VAL A 507 -29.91 -23.47 1.42
N SER A 508 -28.65 -23.34 1.85
CA SER A 508 -27.52 -22.86 1.06
C SER A 508 -26.39 -23.89 1.11
N ALA A 509 -25.94 -24.36 -0.06
CA ALA A 509 -24.59 -24.87 -0.16
C ALA A 509 -23.63 -23.69 0.06
N ILE A 510 -22.68 -23.83 0.97
CA ILE A 510 -21.59 -22.88 1.18
C ILE A 510 -20.29 -23.68 1.16
N GLN A 511 -19.29 -23.12 0.52
CA GLN A 511 -18.07 -23.79 0.11
C GLN A 511 -17.11 -23.90 1.28
N ASP A 512 -16.90 -25.12 1.76
CA ASP A 512 -15.93 -25.47 2.80
C ASP A 512 -15.28 -26.81 2.39
N LEU A 513 -14.71 -26.80 1.17
CA LEU A 513 -14.22 -27.95 0.43
C LEU A 513 -12.69 -27.96 0.44
N ASN A 514 -12.11 -28.89 1.18
CA ASN A 514 -10.74 -29.34 0.95
C ASN A 514 -10.74 -30.25 -0.27
N PHE A 515 -10.54 -29.69 -1.46
CA PHE A 515 -10.41 -30.48 -2.68
C PHE A 515 -9.13 -31.34 -2.65
N ARG A 516 -9.18 -32.40 -3.43
CA ARG A 516 -8.08 -33.34 -3.65
C ARG A 516 -7.86 -33.42 -5.15
N ASP A 517 -6.87 -32.69 -5.63
CA ASP A 517 -6.65 -32.48 -7.06
C ASP A 517 -5.95 -33.68 -7.74
N ALA A 518 -6.17 -33.82 -9.05
CA ALA A 518 -5.90 -35.02 -9.86
C ALA A 518 -4.59 -34.98 -10.67
#